data_AF-A0A1Y2C6H1-F1
#
_entry.id   AF-A0A1Y2C6H1-F1
#
_cell.length_a   1.000
_cell.length_b   1.000
_cell.length_c   1.000
_cell.angle_alpha   90.00
_cell.angle_beta   90.00
_cell.angle_gamma   90.00
#
_symmetry.space_group_name_H-M   'P 1'
#
loop_
_entity.id
_entity.type
_entity.pdbx_description
1 polymer ?
#
loop_
_entity_poly.entity_id
_entity_poly.type
_entity_poly.pdbx_seq_one_letter_code
_entity_poly.pdbx_strand_id
1 'polypeptide(L)'
;MNEIRDILRRRKPNVEPADLLLPRILGSRIYFGEETKDCDRILQKLVSGAKLLDGKRGFYSSHCFRRGGAQYRFMEAPPSKRFSLAAVKWWGGWSPHESIEVILKYLLEELYGE
;
A
#
# COMPACT_ATOMS: atom_id res chain seq x y z
N MET A 1 8.58 -10.12 6.22
CA MET A 1 8.72 -9.21 7.38
C MET A 1 10.16 -8.77 7.60
N ASN A 2 11.16 -9.63 7.32
CA ASN A 2 12.58 -9.27 7.46
C ASN A 2 13.05 -8.19 6.47
N GLU A 3 12.60 -8.21 5.21
CA GLU A 3 12.96 -7.16 4.22
C GLU A 3 12.62 -5.74 4.64
N ILE A 4 11.42 -5.50 5.20
CA ILE A 4 11.00 -4.15 5.61
C ILE A 4 11.89 -3.66 6.75
N ARG A 5 12.18 -4.54 7.72
CA ARG A 5 13.10 -4.21 8.82
C ARG A 5 14.51 -3.92 8.31
N ASP A 6 14.98 -4.67 7.32
CA ASP A 6 16.30 -4.46 6.73
C ASP A 6 16.38 -3.16 5.92
N ILE A 7 15.32 -2.80 5.18
CA ILE A 7 15.23 -1.51 4.47
C ILE A 7 15.25 -0.35 5.48
N LEU A 8 14.50 -0.46 6.57
CA LEU A 8 14.46 0.56 7.62
C LEU A 8 15.82 0.71 8.30
N ARG A 9 16.45 -0.41 8.69
CA ARG A 9 17.78 -0.42 9.33
C ARG A 9 18.90 0.11 8.44
N ARG A 10 18.84 -0.15 7.13
CA ARG A 10 19.83 0.40 6.16
C ARG A 10 19.75 1.92 6.04
N ARG A 11 18.57 2.51 6.21
CA ARG A 11 18.35 3.95 6.00
C ARG A 11 18.47 4.77 7.28
N LYS A 12 18.08 4.22 8.42
CA LYS A 12 18.27 4.79 9.74
C LYS A 12 18.75 3.68 10.69
N PRO A 13 20.05 3.62 11.02
CA PRO A 13 20.60 2.57 11.88
C PRO A 13 19.99 2.56 13.28
N ASN A 14 19.66 3.76 13.79
CA ASN A 14 19.04 3.97 15.10
C ASN A 14 17.63 4.52 14.90
N VAL A 15 16.65 3.64 14.70
CA VAL A 15 15.22 4.00 14.64
C VAL A 15 14.72 4.17 16.06
N GLU A 16 14.32 5.38 16.42
CA GLU A 16 13.67 5.69 17.70
C GLU A 16 12.16 5.39 17.63
N PRO A 17 11.49 5.07 18.75
CA PRO A 17 10.05 4.78 18.75
C PRO A 17 9.17 5.91 18.17
N ALA A 18 9.62 7.16 18.26
CA ALA A 18 8.90 8.33 17.74
C ALA A 18 9.16 8.59 16.24
N ASP A 19 10.05 7.81 15.61
CA ASP A 19 10.36 8.01 14.21
C ASP A 19 9.21 7.59 13.31
N LEU A 20 8.92 8.46 12.35
CA LEU A 20 8.02 8.12 11.26
C LEU A 20 8.70 7.16 10.28
N LEU A 21 8.02 6.05 10.00
CA LEU A 21 8.50 4.99 9.11
C LEU A 21 8.67 5.46 7.66
N LEU A 22 7.83 6.41 7.22
CA LEU A 22 7.88 6.98 5.88
C LEU A 22 8.66 8.30 5.92
N PRO A 23 9.71 8.46 5.08
CA PRO A 23 10.43 9.71 5.01
C PRO A 23 9.68 10.72 4.13
N ARG A 24 9.76 12.00 4.51
CA ARG A 24 9.29 13.08 3.67
C ARG A 24 10.25 13.28 2.48
N ILE A 25 9.69 13.33 1.27
CA ILE A 25 10.46 13.58 0.03
C ILE A 25 10.15 14.98 -0.50
N LEU A 26 11.19 15.80 -0.66
CA LEU A 26 11.08 17.16 -1.21
C LEU A 26 12.18 17.39 -2.25
N GLY A 27 11.79 17.49 -3.53
CA GLY A 27 12.74 17.53 -4.64
C GLY A 27 13.61 16.27 -4.67
N SER A 28 14.93 16.45 -4.61
CA SER A 28 15.94 15.39 -4.51
C SER A 28 16.33 15.02 -3.06
N ARG A 29 15.74 15.67 -2.05
CA ARG A 29 16.07 15.47 -0.64
C ARG A 29 15.08 14.55 0.06
N ILE A 30 15.59 13.76 1.00
CA ILE A 30 14.86 12.81 1.83
C ILE A 30 15.05 13.22 3.30
N TYR A 31 13.95 13.42 4.01
CA TYR A 31 13.91 13.83 5.42
C TYR A 31 13.30 12.70 6.26
N PHE A 32 14.03 12.24 7.27
CA PHE A 32 13.57 11.20 8.20
C PHE A 32 13.02 11.83 9.49
N GLY A 33 11.99 11.23 10.08
CA GLY A 33 11.34 11.74 11.29
C GLY A 33 10.38 12.91 11.05
N GLU A 34 10.24 13.37 9.80
CA GLU A 34 9.24 14.38 9.40
C GLU A 34 8.03 13.73 8.75
N GLU A 35 6.86 14.35 8.94
CA GLU A 35 5.62 13.86 8.34
C GLU A 35 5.72 13.81 6.81
N THR A 36 5.43 12.63 6.27
CA THR A 36 5.31 12.47 4.82
C THR A 36 4.05 13.18 4.37
N LYS A 37 4.23 14.34 3.76
CA LYS A 37 3.14 15.07 3.12
C LYS A 37 2.91 14.50 1.73
N ASP A 38 1.64 14.22 1.44
CA ASP A 38 1.14 13.88 0.11
C ASP A 38 1.66 12.52 -0.42
N CYS A 39 1.18 11.43 0.20
CA CYS A 39 1.45 10.06 -0.20
C CYS A 39 1.05 9.78 -1.66
N ASP A 40 -0.05 10.37 -2.11
CA ASP A 40 -0.54 10.19 -3.48
C ASP A 40 0.43 10.80 -4.51
N ARG A 41 1.09 11.92 -4.21
CA ARG A 41 2.14 12.47 -5.08
C ARG A 41 3.37 11.56 -5.16
N ILE A 42 3.80 10.96 -4.05
CA ILE A 42 4.89 9.97 -4.07
C ILE A 42 4.47 8.78 -4.93
N LEU A 43 3.23 8.34 -4.77
CA LEU A 43 2.65 7.26 -5.53
C LEU A 43 2.62 7.55 -7.03
N GLN A 44 2.20 8.75 -7.44
CA GLN A 44 2.20 9.13 -8.86
C GLN A 44 3.61 9.09 -9.46
N LYS A 45 4.64 9.51 -8.72
CA LYS A 45 6.03 9.40 -9.19
C LYS A 45 6.44 7.94 -9.43
N LEU A 46 6.04 7.03 -8.54
CA LEU A 46 6.31 5.59 -8.68
C LEU A 46 5.55 4.98 -9.85
N VAL A 47 4.26 5.32 -9.98
CA VAL A 47 3.37 4.87 -11.08
C VAL A 47 3.92 5.29 -12.44
N SER A 48 4.33 6.56 -12.57
CA SER A 48 4.93 7.09 -13.79
C SER A 48 6.29 6.43 -14.08
N GLY A 49 7.17 6.31 -13.08
CA GLY A 49 8.48 5.68 -13.24
C GLY A 49 8.40 4.21 -13.65
N ALA A 50 7.41 3.48 -13.12
CA ALA A 50 7.15 2.09 -13.48
C ALA A 50 6.26 1.92 -14.72
N LYS A 51 5.82 3.02 -15.35
CA LYS A 51 4.95 3.03 -16.54
C LYS A 51 3.66 2.20 -16.37
N LEU A 52 3.07 2.21 -15.17
CA LEU A 52 1.90 1.36 -14.87
C LEU A 52 0.62 1.79 -15.62
N LEU A 53 0.58 3.02 -16.12
CA LEU A 53 -0.54 3.59 -16.89
C LEU A 53 -0.25 3.67 -18.39
N ASP A 54 0.79 3.01 -18.91
CA ASP A 54 1.10 3.06 -20.33
C ASP A 54 -0.07 2.50 -21.15
N GLY A 55 -0.63 3.30 -22.06
CA GLY A 55 -1.84 2.98 -22.82
C GLY A 55 -3.15 2.96 -22.03
N LYS A 56 -3.17 3.38 -20.75
CA LYS A 56 -4.37 3.40 -19.89
C LYS A 56 -4.70 4.82 -19.42
N ARG A 57 -5.98 5.16 -19.38
CA ARG A 57 -6.46 6.40 -18.74
C ARG A 57 -6.69 6.15 -17.24
N GLY A 58 -6.41 7.14 -16.40
CA GLY A 58 -6.71 7.11 -14.97
C GLY A 58 -5.53 7.54 -14.09
N PHE A 59 -5.67 7.32 -12.79
CA PHE A 59 -4.63 7.53 -11.79
C PHE A 59 -4.76 6.46 -10.70
N TYR A 60 -3.63 6.06 -10.10
CA TYR A 60 -3.66 5.18 -8.93
C TYR A 60 -3.49 6.00 -7.67
N SER A 61 -4.49 6.00 -6.78
CA SER A 61 -4.40 6.62 -5.46
C SER A 61 -3.90 5.64 -4.41
N SER A 62 -3.59 6.15 -3.22
CA SER A 62 -3.35 5.34 -2.03
C SER A 62 -4.48 4.32 -1.77
N HIS A 63 -5.73 4.69 -2.10
CA HIS A 63 -6.86 3.77 -2.04
C HIS A 63 -6.73 2.60 -3.04
N CYS A 64 -6.27 2.85 -4.27
CA CYS A 64 -6.00 1.79 -5.25
C CYS A 64 -4.94 0.80 -4.76
N PHE A 65 -3.90 1.29 -4.08
CA PHE A 65 -2.85 0.43 -3.52
C PHE A 65 -3.35 -0.43 -2.36
N ARG A 66 -4.17 0.14 -1.47
CA ARG A 66 -4.84 -0.63 -0.42
C ARG A 66 -5.72 -1.73 -1.02
N ARG A 67 -6.54 -1.39 -2.02
CA ARG A 67 -7.40 -2.37 -2.71
C ARG A 67 -6.60 -3.46 -3.39
N GLY A 68 -5.69 -3.09 -4.28
CA GLY A 68 -4.87 -4.03 -5.05
C GLY A 68 -4.01 -4.92 -4.16
N GLY A 69 -3.47 -4.39 -3.06
CA GLY A 69 -2.74 -5.18 -2.07
C GLY A 69 -3.63 -6.21 -1.36
N ALA A 70 -4.85 -5.83 -1.00
CA ALA A 70 -5.82 -6.74 -0.40
C ALA A 70 -6.27 -7.83 -1.39
N GLN A 71 -6.58 -7.46 -2.63
CA GLN A 71 -6.90 -8.40 -3.72
C GLN A 71 -5.74 -9.36 -3.98
N TYR A 72 -4.53 -8.84 -4.14
CA TYR A 72 -3.35 -9.67 -4.36
C TYR A 72 -3.16 -10.68 -3.23
N ARG A 73 -3.25 -10.24 -1.98
CA ARG A 73 -3.11 -11.15 -0.84
C ARG A 73 -4.26 -12.14 -0.72
N PHE A 74 -5.46 -11.80 -1.14
CA PHE A 74 -6.61 -12.70 -1.05
C PHE A 74 -6.60 -13.78 -2.15
N MET A 75 -6.35 -13.39 -3.41
CA MET A 75 -6.56 -14.28 -4.56
C MET A 75 -5.37 -14.42 -5.52
N GLU A 76 -4.61 -13.35 -5.81
CA GLU A 76 -3.57 -13.41 -6.86
C GLU A 76 -2.21 -13.94 -6.37
N ALA A 77 -1.94 -13.87 -5.07
CA ALA A 77 -0.68 -14.36 -4.51
C ALA A 77 -0.57 -15.90 -4.69
N PRO A 78 0.65 -16.44 -4.76
CA PRO A 78 0.86 -17.89 -4.71
C PRO A 78 0.11 -18.50 -3.51
N PRO A 79 -0.45 -19.72 -3.60
CA PRO A 79 -1.31 -20.28 -2.55
C PRO A 79 -0.72 -20.20 -1.14
N SER A 80 0.57 -20.44 -0.98
CA SER A 80 1.29 -20.37 0.30
C SER A 80 1.47 -18.95 0.87
N LYS A 81 1.19 -17.92 0.07
CA LYS A 81 1.32 -16.50 0.40
C LYS A 81 -0.03 -15.77 0.47
N ARG A 82 -1.13 -16.48 0.20
CA ARG A 82 -2.49 -15.95 0.33
C ARG A 82 -2.87 -15.76 1.78
N PHE A 83 -3.66 -14.74 2.04
CA PHE A 83 -4.19 -14.41 3.34
C PHE A 83 -5.63 -14.94 3.43
N SER A 84 -5.99 -15.44 4.61
CA SER A 84 -7.39 -15.69 4.93
C SER A 84 -8.17 -14.36 4.91
N LEU A 85 -9.50 -14.44 4.79
CA LEU A 85 -10.34 -13.24 4.85
C LEU A 85 -10.12 -12.46 6.16
N ALA A 86 -9.93 -13.15 7.28
CA ALA A 86 -9.62 -12.52 8.57
C ALA A 86 -8.28 -11.76 8.54
N ALA A 87 -7.25 -12.33 7.93
CA ALA A 87 -5.95 -11.67 7.79
C ALA A 87 -6.02 -10.46 6.85
N VAL A 88 -6.82 -10.53 5.77
CA VAL A 88 -7.09 -9.39 4.90
C VAL A 88 -7.85 -8.30 5.65
N LYS A 89 -8.92 -8.64 6.40
CA LYS A 89 -9.67 -7.70 7.26
C LYS A 89 -8.75 -6.93 8.21
N TRP A 90 -7.87 -7.65 8.89
CA TRP A 90 -6.89 -7.04 9.80
C TRP A 90 -5.90 -6.15 9.05
N TRP A 91 -5.29 -6.65 7.97
CA TRP A 91 -4.27 -5.90 7.22
C TRP A 91 -4.82 -4.62 6.59
N GLY A 92 -6.01 -4.68 6.02
CA GLY A 92 -6.64 -3.51 5.39
C GLY A 92 -7.40 -2.63 6.37
N GLY A 93 -7.34 -2.87 7.68
CA GLY A 93 -7.94 -1.99 8.69
C GLY A 93 -9.46 -1.92 8.62
N TRP A 94 -10.13 -3.01 8.24
CA TRP A 94 -11.59 -3.09 8.32
C TRP A 94 -12.04 -3.29 9.77
N SER A 95 -13.21 -2.74 10.10
CA SER A 95 -13.83 -2.98 11.41
C SER A 95 -14.09 -4.48 11.61
N PRO A 96 -13.95 -5.02 12.84
CA PRO A 96 -14.37 -6.38 13.14
C PRO A 96 -15.82 -6.64 12.74
N HIS A 97 -16.68 -5.64 12.91
CA HIS A 97 -18.12 -5.67 12.62
C HIS A 97 -18.46 -5.35 11.15
N GLU A 98 -17.46 -5.07 10.31
CA GLU A 98 -17.71 -4.86 8.88
C GLU A 98 -18.24 -6.16 8.26
N SER A 99 -19.34 -6.02 7.51
CA SER A 99 -19.98 -7.13 6.81
C SER A 99 -19.00 -7.82 5.86
N ILE A 100 -19.04 -9.14 5.84
CA ILE A 100 -18.22 -9.95 4.94
C ILE A 100 -18.58 -9.63 3.50
N GLU A 101 -19.87 -9.42 3.21
CA GLU A 101 -20.38 -9.07 1.89
C GLU A 101 -19.76 -7.76 1.38
N VAL A 102 -19.65 -6.73 2.22
CA VAL A 102 -19.02 -5.44 1.86
C VAL A 102 -17.55 -5.65 1.47
N ILE A 103 -16.83 -6.46 2.24
CA ILE A 103 -15.41 -6.72 1.99
C ILE A 103 -15.22 -7.57 0.75
N LEU A 104 -16.03 -8.62 0.57
CA LEU A 104 -15.97 -9.45 -0.63
C LEU A 104 -16.35 -8.65 -1.87
N LYS A 105 -17.33 -7.76 -1.80
CA LYS A 105 -17.66 -6.83 -2.89
C LYS A 105 -16.44 -5.97 -3.24
N TYR A 106 -15.79 -5.38 -2.25
CA TYR A 106 -14.58 -4.59 -2.44
C TYR A 106 -13.41 -5.40 -3.06
N LEU A 107 -13.26 -6.67 -2.69
CA LEU A 107 -12.19 -7.54 -3.18
C LEU A 107 -12.48 -8.12 -4.58
N LEU A 108 -13.73 -8.48 -4.86
CA LEU A 108 -14.09 -9.25 -6.06
C LEU A 108 -14.61 -8.37 -7.19
N GLU A 109 -15.21 -7.21 -6.91
CA GLU A 109 -15.64 -6.33 -7.99
C GLU A 109 -14.40 -5.75 -8.68
N GLU A 110 -14.36 -5.85 -10.00
CA GLU A 110 -13.46 -5.04 -10.81
C GLU A 110 -13.91 -3.58 -10.76
N LEU A 111 -12.96 -2.65 -10.84
CA LEU A 111 -13.25 -1.28 -11.22
C LEU A 111 -13.73 -1.32 -12.69
N TYR A 112 -15.00 -1.65 -12.90
CA TYR A 112 -15.67 -1.28 -14.15
C TYR A 112 -15.68 0.25 -14.17
N GLY A 113 -14.76 0.82 -14.94
CA GLY A 113 -14.79 2.24 -15.25
C GLY A 113 -16.03 2.52 -16.09
N GLU A 114 -16.86 3.44 -15.61
CA GLU A 114 -17.62 4.33 -16.48
C GLU A 114 -16.67 5.26 -17.25
#